data_AF-A0A3Q2HVN1-F1
#
_entry.id   AF-A0A3Q2HVN1-F1
#
_cell.length_a   1.000
_cell.length_b   1.000
_cell.length_c   1.000
_cell.angle_alpha   90.00
_cell.angle_beta   90.00
_cell.angle_gamma   90.00
#
_symmetry.space_group_name_H-M   'P 1'
#
loop_
_entity.id
_entity.type
_entity.pdbx_description
1 polymer ?
#
loop_
_entity_poly.entity_id
_entity_poly.type
_entity_poly.pdbx_seq_one_letter_code
_entity_poly.pdbx_strand_id
1 'polypeptide(L)'
;MADEEEDPTSYQKGFCCFFSNAPLPHTEKTLLVKAEPMLLLPSLPWSFLLKVRCMMYGFGDDQNPYTESVDILEDLVIEFITEMTHKAMSIGRQGRVQVEDIVFLIRKDPRKFARVKDLLTMNEELKRARKAFDEANYGS
;
A
#
# COMPACT_ATOMS: atom_id res chain seq x y z
N MET A 1 -0.82 37.73 14.04
CA MET A 1 0.24 37.40 13.07
C MET A 1 1.31 36.66 13.86
N ALA A 2 1.09 35.36 13.98
CA ALA A 2 2.04 34.40 14.49
C ALA A 2 1.88 33.24 13.51
N ASP A 3 2.88 33.12 12.64
CA ASP A 3 2.95 32.09 11.63
C ASP A 3 3.17 30.76 12.37
N GLU A 4 2.17 29.88 12.35
CA GLU A 4 2.32 28.51 12.84
C GLU A 4 3.18 27.74 11.83
N GLU A 5 4.37 27.39 12.30
CA GLU A 5 5.37 26.59 11.60
C GLU A 5 4.87 25.14 11.48
N GLU A 6 4.29 24.81 10.32
CA GLU A 6 3.82 23.46 9.98
C GLU A 6 5.00 22.48 9.81
N ASP A 7 5.11 21.56 10.74
CA ASP A 7 6.14 20.53 10.87
C ASP A 7 6.03 19.46 9.73
N PRO A 8 7.06 19.22 8.89
CA PRO A 8 6.94 18.40 7.67
C PRO A 8 6.83 16.88 7.92
N THR A 9 6.73 16.43 9.17
CA THR A 9 6.57 15.01 9.53
C THR A 9 5.10 14.53 9.57
N SER A 10 4.14 15.43 9.35
CA SER A 10 2.69 15.14 9.30
C SER A 10 2.31 14.14 8.19
N TYR A 11 2.97 14.21 7.03
CA TYR A 11 2.60 13.42 5.84
C TYR A 11 3.01 11.94 5.88
N GLN A 12 3.79 11.50 6.87
CA GLN A 12 4.12 10.08 7.05
C GLN A 12 3.26 9.37 8.10
N LYS A 13 2.39 10.08 8.82
CA LYS A 13 1.49 9.49 9.84
C LYS A 13 0.11 9.08 9.30
N GLY A 14 -0.11 9.15 7.99
CA GLY A 14 -1.42 8.92 7.37
C GLY A 14 -1.65 7.57 6.68
N PHE A 15 -0.70 6.62 6.72
CA PHE A 15 -0.83 5.36 5.96
C PHE A 15 -0.86 4.07 6.78
N CYS A 16 -0.71 4.18 8.09
CA CYS A 16 -1.13 3.12 9.00
C CYS A 16 -2.24 3.75 9.84
N CYS A 17 -3.45 3.21 9.75
CA CYS A 17 -4.50 3.53 10.69
C CYS A 17 -3.88 3.51 12.09
N PHE A 18 -3.98 4.65 12.76
CA PHE A 18 -3.71 4.83 14.18
C PHE A 18 -4.05 3.53 14.92
N PHE A 19 -3.06 2.82 15.47
CA PHE A 19 -3.30 1.88 16.55
C PHE A 19 -3.78 2.73 17.74
N SER A 20 -5.06 3.12 17.69
CA SER A 20 -5.68 3.83 18.78
C SER A 20 -5.69 2.87 19.95
N ASN A 21 -4.88 3.21 20.96
CA ASN A 21 -5.03 2.69 22.32
C ASN A 21 -6.45 3.04 22.81
N ALA A 22 -7.43 2.24 22.43
CA ALA A 22 -8.73 2.26 23.07
C ALA A 22 -8.61 1.49 24.40
N PRO A 23 -9.03 2.07 25.54
CA PRO A 23 -9.17 1.31 26.78
C PRO A 23 -10.23 0.22 26.54
N LEU A 24 -9.80 -1.05 26.59
CA LEU A 24 -10.71 -2.18 26.44
C LEU A 24 -11.73 -2.18 27.60
N PRO A 25 -13.05 -2.26 27.34
CA PRO A 25 -14.03 -2.47 28.38
C PRO A 25 -13.79 -3.84 29.03
N HIS A 26 -13.69 -3.82 30.36
CA HIS A 26 -13.60 -5.01 31.20
C HIS A 26 -14.90 -5.81 31.12
N THR A 27 -15.04 -6.69 30.13
CA THR A 27 -15.91 -7.87 30.19
C THR A 27 -15.66 -8.74 28.97
N GLU A 28 -15.42 -10.02 29.23
CA GLU A 28 -15.25 -11.11 28.26
C GLU A 28 -13.92 -11.19 27.51
N LYS A 29 -12.96 -11.66 28.30
CA LYS A 29 -11.85 -12.55 27.92
C LYS A 29 -12.33 -13.67 26.97
N THR A 30 -12.37 -13.46 25.64
CA THR A 30 -12.18 -14.50 24.60
C THR A 30 -11.98 -13.81 23.26
N LEU A 31 -10.87 -13.10 23.09
CA LEU A 31 -10.12 -13.06 21.82
C LEU A 31 -8.66 -12.79 22.21
N LEU A 32 -8.14 -13.69 23.06
CA LEU A 32 -6.75 -14.05 22.95
C LEU A 32 -6.65 -14.60 21.52
N VAL A 33 -6.26 -13.75 20.56
CA VAL A 33 -5.64 -14.21 19.32
C VAL A 33 -4.42 -14.95 19.82
N LYS A 34 -4.63 -16.23 20.07
CA LYS A 34 -3.60 -17.18 20.38
C LYS A 34 -2.75 -17.12 19.11
N ALA A 35 -1.65 -16.40 19.20
CA ALA A 35 -0.53 -16.56 18.31
C ALA A 35 0.01 -17.97 18.57
N GLU A 36 -0.78 -18.98 18.22
CA GLU A 36 -0.22 -20.28 17.92
C GLU A 36 0.62 -20.06 16.68
N PRO A 37 1.91 -20.44 16.72
CA PRO A 37 2.73 -20.38 15.53
C PRO A 37 2.12 -21.38 14.56
N MET A 38 1.29 -20.89 13.64
CA MET A 38 0.81 -21.64 12.50
C MET A 38 2.05 -21.97 11.68
N LEU A 39 2.58 -23.15 11.98
CA LEU A 39 3.70 -23.76 11.30
C LEU A 39 3.32 -23.93 9.83
N LEU A 40 4.15 -23.33 8.97
CA LEU A 40 4.37 -23.63 7.57
C LEU A 40 3.24 -23.35 6.56
N LEU A 41 3.25 -22.12 6.03
CA LEU A 41 3.13 -21.90 4.58
C LEU A 41 4.31 -21.04 4.12
N PRO A 42 5.18 -21.53 3.20
CA PRO A 42 6.36 -20.82 2.76
C PRO A 42 6.07 -20.06 1.47
N SER A 43 5.39 -18.92 1.53
CA SER A 43 5.36 -18.02 0.37
C SER A 43 4.72 -16.68 0.71
N LEU A 44 5.45 -15.85 1.46
CA LEU A 44 5.50 -14.38 1.40
C LEU A 44 5.79 -13.78 2.78
N PRO A 45 6.50 -12.64 2.85
CA PRO A 45 6.76 -11.99 4.12
C PRO A 45 5.43 -11.53 4.74
N TRP A 46 5.26 -11.74 6.05
CA TRP A 46 4.15 -11.23 6.89
C TRP A 46 3.76 -9.77 6.61
N SER A 47 4.69 -8.97 6.06
CA SER A 47 4.47 -7.59 5.63
C SER A 47 3.46 -7.42 4.48
N PHE A 48 3.20 -8.44 3.65
CA PHE A 48 2.20 -8.36 2.58
C PHE A 48 0.78 -8.57 3.12
N LEU A 49 0.57 -9.63 3.90
CA LEU A 49 -0.71 -9.92 4.57
C LEU A 49 -1.22 -8.73 5.40
N LEU A 50 -0.34 -8.06 6.15
CA LEU A 50 -0.72 -6.86 6.92
C LEU A 50 -1.23 -5.72 6.03
N LYS A 51 -0.65 -5.53 4.83
CA LYS A 51 -1.09 -4.49 3.90
C LYS A 51 -2.44 -4.83 3.28
N VAL A 52 -2.67 -6.10 2.92
CA VAL A 52 -3.96 -6.58 2.40
C VAL A 52 -5.06 -6.33 3.43
N ARG A 53 -4.82 -6.67 4.71
CA ARG A 53 -5.77 -6.37 5.80
C ARG A 53 -6.11 -4.89 5.92
N CYS A 54 -5.10 -4.01 5.91
CA CYS A 54 -5.34 -2.57 5.93
C CYS A 54 -6.14 -2.08 4.71
N MET A 55 -5.89 -2.66 3.54
CA MET A 55 -6.66 -2.34 2.33
C MET A 55 -8.11 -2.79 2.44
N MET A 56 -8.38 -4.01 2.91
CA MET A 56 -9.74 -4.54 3.10
C MET A 56 -10.57 -3.62 3.99
N TYR A 57 -10.00 -3.20 5.14
CA TYR A 57 -10.62 -2.21 6.00
C TYR A 57 -10.87 -0.87 5.30
N GLY A 58 -9.89 -0.39 4.51
CA GLY A 58 -10.04 0.82 3.70
C GLY A 58 -11.14 0.74 2.62
N PHE A 59 -11.52 -0.46 2.20
CA PHE A 59 -12.66 -0.70 1.31
C PHE A 59 -13.99 -0.92 2.05
N GLY A 60 -13.99 -0.88 3.39
CA GLY A 60 -15.17 -0.99 4.23
C GLY A 60 -15.39 -2.37 4.87
N ASP A 61 -14.39 -3.25 4.85
CA ASP A 61 -14.42 -4.52 5.58
C ASP A 61 -14.17 -4.30 7.10
N ASP A 62 -14.31 -5.36 7.91
CA ASP A 62 -14.05 -5.32 9.34
C ASP A 62 -12.57 -5.05 9.66
N GLN A 63 -12.29 -4.50 10.85
CA GLN A 63 -10.92 -4.25 11.31
C GLN A 63 -10.13 -5.56 11.48
N ASN A 64 -10.81 -6.67 11.80
CA ASN A 64 -10.22 -8.00 11.91
C ASN A 64 -10.94 -8.99 10.98
N PRO A 65 -10.66 -8.95 9.67
CA PRO A 65 -11.26 -9.86 8.70
C PRO A 65 -10.75 -11.30 8.92
N TYR A 66 -11.53 -12.27 8.45
CA TYR A 66 -11.18 -13.68 8.49
C TYR A 66 -9.85 -13.95 7.78
N THR A 67 -8.98 -14.74 8.42
CA THR A 67 -7.66 -15.08 7.85
C THR A 67 -7.79 -15.75 6.50
N GLU A 68 -8.73 -16.67 6.33
CA GLU A 68 -9.00 -17.35 5.05
C GLU A 68 -9.33 -16.36 3.93
N SER A 69 -10.06 -15.27 4.22
CA SER A 69 -10.40 -14.25 3.22
C SER A 69 -9.19 -13.40 2.83
N VAL A 70 -8.30 -13.12 3.80
CA VAL A 70 -7.05 -12.40 3.55
C VAL A 70 -6.11 -13.25 2.70
N ASP A 71 -5.98 -14.54 3.02
CA ASP A 71 -5.11 -15.48 2.32
C ASP A 71 -5.56 -15.65 0.86
N ILE A 72 -6.87 -15.82 0.62
CA ILE A 72 -7.42 -15.88 -0.75
C ILE A 72 -7.17 -14.56 -1.50
N LEU A 73 -7.35 -13.41 -0.86
CA LEU A 73 -7.08 -12.12 -1.49
C LEU A 73 -5.60 -11.92 -1.81
N GLU A 74 -4.70 -12.41 -0.96
CA GLU A 74 -3.27 -12.43 -1.23
C GLU A 74 -2.99 -13.22 -2.52
N ASP A 75 -3.48 -14.45 -2.62
CA ASP A 75 -3.31 -15.30 -3.80
C ASP A 75 -3.83 -14.63 -5.08
N LEU A 76 -5.04 -14.04 -5.02
CA LEU A 76 -5.64 -13.34 -6.16
C LEU A 76 -4.81 -12.13 -6.61
N VAL A 77 -4.22 -11.38 -5.67
CA VAL A 77 -3.39 -10.22 -5.99
C VAL A 77 -2.07 -10.66 -6.63
N ILE A 78 -1.46 -11.75 -6.15
CA ILE A 78 -0.24 -12.31 -6.73
C ILE A 78 -0.47 -12.77 -8.17
N GLU A 79 -1.56 -13.50 -8.40
CA GLU A 79 -1.95 -13.96 -9.73
C GLU A 79 -2.18 -12.76 -10.66
N PHE A 80 -2.91 -11.74 -10.20
CA PHE A 80 -3.14 -10.52 -10.96
C PHE A 80 -1.83 -9.82 -11.36
N ILE A 81 -0.90 -9.63 -10.42
CA ILE A 81 0.39 -8.96 -10.70
C ILE A 81 1.21 -9.79 -11.68
N THR A 82 1.24 -11.10 -11.49
CA THR A 82 1.99 -12.03 -12.34
C THR A 82 1.47 -11.98 -13.77
N GLU A 83 0.16 -12.10 -13.96
CA GLU A 83 -0.47 -11.99 -15.28
C GLU A 83 -0.23 -10.64 -15.95
N MET A 84 -0.39 -9.54 -15.20
CA MET A 84 -0.17 -8.19 -15.72
C MET A 84 1.28 -7.99 -16.17
N THR A 85 2.23 -8.54 -15.41
CA THR A 85 3.66 -8.49 -15.74
C THR A 85 3.96 -9.31 -17.00
N HIS A 86 3.40 -10.52 -17.13
CA HIS A 86 3.54 -11.32 -18.36
C HIS A 86 2.96 -10.62 -19.59
N LYS A 87 1.77 -9.99 -19.44
CA LYS A 87 1.16 -9.19 -20.51
C LYS A 87 2.00 -7.96 -20.86
N ALA A 88 2.67 -7.34 -19.89
CA ALA A 88 3.53 -6.19 -20.13
C ALA A 88 4.82 -6.61 -20.85
N MET A 89 5.41 -7.74 -20.45
CA MET A 89 6.61 -8.31 -21.08
C MET A 89 6.38 -8.72 -22.54
N SER A 90 5.17 -9.12 -22.93
CA SER A 90 4.87 -9.51 -24.31
C SER A 90 4.68 -8.32 -25.26
N ILE A 91 4.35 -7.14 -24.72
CA ILE A 91 4.17 -5.90 -25.48
C ILE A 91 5.47 -5.09 -25.51
N GLY A 92 6.20 -5.08 -24.39
CA GLY A 92 7.43 -4.31 -24.20
C GLY A 92 8.69 -4.98 -24.80
N ARG A 93 9.86 -4.40 -24.51
CA ARG A 93 11.14 -4.98 -24.91
C ARG A 93 11.44 -6.24 -24.09
N GLN A 94 12.01 -7.25 -24.74
CA GLN A 94 12.41 -8.49 -24.06
C GLN A 94 13.37 -8.19 -22.90
N GLY A 95 13.04 -8.69 -21.71
CA GLY A 95 13.89 -8.65 -20.52
C GLY A 95 13.70 -7.45 -19.59
N ARG A 96 12.85 -6.46 -19.91
CA ARG A 96 12.58 -5.34 -18.99
C ARG A 96 11.17 -4.78 -19.15
N VAL A 97 10.45 -4.69 -18.03
CA VAL A 97 9.13 -4.03 -17.95
C VAL A 97 9.33 -2.56 -17.57
N GLN A 98 8.75 -1.66 -18.35
CA GLN A 98 8.73 -0.23 -18.04
C GLN A 98 7.33 0.21 -17.55
N VAL A 99 7.25 1.40 -16.94
CA VAL A 99 5.98 1.93 -16.42
C VAL A 99 5.01 2.20 -17.56
N GLU A 100 5.54 2.62 -18.71
CA GLU A 100 4.81 2.89 -19.94
C GLU A 100 4.07 1.65 -20.45
N ASP A 101 4.67 0.46 -20.32
CA ASP A 101 4.08 -0.81 -20.75
C ASP A 101 2.83 -1.15 -19.93
N ILE A 102 2.89 -0.91 -18.61
CA ILE A 102 1.76 -1.15 -17.70
C ILE A 102 0.66 -0.11 -17.93
N VAL A 103 1.01 1.16 -18.12
CA VAL A 103 0.05 2.23 -18.45
C VAL A 103 -0.66 1.94 -19.77
N PHE A 104 0.06 1.40 -20.76
CA PHE A 104 -0.52 1.01 -22.03
C PHE A 104 -1.55 -0.12 -21.90
N LEU A 105 -1.31 -1.11 -21.03
CA LEU A 105 -2.28 -2.18 -20.75
C LEU A 105 -3.57 -1.66 -20.12
N ILE A 106 -3.47 -0.71 -19.19
CA ILE A 106 -4.59 -0.20 -18.39
C ILE A 106 -5.47 0.80 -19.18
N ARG A 107 -5.03 1.27 -20.35
CA ARG A 107 -5.71 2.31 -21.15
C ARG A 107 -7.19 2.02 -21.50
N LYS A 108 -7.61 0.74 -21.45
CA LYS A 108 -8.99 0.34 -21.71
C LYS A 108 -9.96 0.76 -20.60
N ASP A 109 -9.47 0.84 -19.36
CA ASP A 109 -10.27 1.22 -18.19
C ASP A 109 -10.06 2.71 -17.87
N PRO A 110 -10.97 3.62 -18.25
CA PRO A 110 -10.75 5.06 -18.13
C PRO A 110 -10.57 5.50 -16.66
N ARG A 111 -11.27 4.86 -15.72
CA ARG A 111 -11.17 5.17 -14.28
C ARG A 111 -9.78 4.82 -13.71
N LYS A 112 -9.27 3.62 -14.03
CA LYS A 112 -7.94 3.19 -13.57
C LYS A 112 -6.85 4.02 -14.24
N PHE A 113 -7.00 4.30 -15.53
CA PHE A 113 -6.04 5.10 -16.29
C PHE A 113 -5.91 6.53 -15.75
N ALA A 114 -7.02 7.21 -15.47
CA ALA A 114 -7.01 8.53 -14.86
C ALA A 114 -6.31 8.50 -13.50
N ARG A 115 -6.68 7.54 -12.64
CA ARG A 115 -6.09 7.41 -11.30
C ARG A 115 -4.58 7.17 -11.33
N VAL A 116 -4.09 6.34 -12.26
CA VAL A 116 -2.65 6.07 -12.41
C VAL A 116 -1.91 7.35 -12.82
N LYS A 117 -2.46 8.15 -13.72
CA LYS A 117 -1.86 9.44 -14.11
C LYS A 117 -1.75 10.38 -12.92
N ASP A 118 -2.83 10.57 -12.17
CA ASP A 118 -2.83 11.45 -11.00
C ASP A 118 -1.77 11.01 -9.97
N LEU A 119 -1.66 9.70 -9.72
CA LEU A 119 -0.68 9.14 -8.79
C LEU A 119 0.77 9.35 -9.25
N LEU A 120 1.05 9.23 -10.55
CA LEU A 120 2.38 9.47 -11.10
C LEU A 120 2.76 10.95 -10.99
N THR A 121 1.83 11.85 -11.33
CA THR A 121 2.04 13.31 -11.21
C THR A 121 2.33 13.72 -9.76
N MET A 122 1.51 13.26 -8.80
CA MET A 122 1.74 13.57 -7.39
C MET A 122 3.07 12.99 -6.87
N ASN A 123 3.49 11.83 -7.36
CA ASN A 123 4.77 11.23 -6.97
C ASN A 123 5.95 12.07 -7.47
N GLU A 124 5.87 12.59 -8.69
CA GLU A 124 6.89 13.51 -9.23
C GLU A 124 6.96 14.82 -8.44
N GLU A 125 5.81 15.39 -8.07
CA GLU A 125 5.72 16.58 -7.22
C GLU A 125 6.36 16.36 -5.84
N LEU A 126 6.05 15.23 -5.19
CA LEU A 126 6.64 14.87 -3.90
C LEU A 126 8.15 14.65 -3.99
N LYS A 127 8.64 14.01 -5.07
CA LYS A 127 10.08 13.86 -5.31
C LYS A 127 10.76 15.21 -5.50
N ARG A 128 10.12 16.13 -6.22
CA ARG A 128 10.62 17.49 -6.43
C ARG A 128 10.70 18.27 -5.12
N ALA A 129 9.65 18.18 -4.30
CA ALA A 129 9.59 18.84 -3.00
C ALA A 129 10.69 18.31 -2.05
N ARG A 130 10.89 16.99 -1.99
CA ARG A 130 11.97 16.37 -1.19
C ARG A 130 13.34 16.84 -1.63
N LYS A 131 13.59 16.86 -2.95
CA LYS A 131 14.88 17.31 -3.49
C LYS A 131 15.18 18.78 -3.16
N ALA A 132 14.18 19.65 -3.24
CA ALA A 132 14.33 21.06 -2.88
C ALA A 132 14.65 21.26 -1.40
N PHE A 133 14.11 20.41 -0.52
CA PHE A 133 14.40 20.43 0.91
C PHE A 133 15.82 19.92 1.23
N ASP A 134 16.24 18.82 0.60
CA ASP A 134 17.57 18.24 0.81
C ASP A 134 18.69 19.18 0.31
N GLU A 135 18.47 19.90 -0.80
CA GLU A 135 19.42 20.89 -1.33
C GLU A 135 19.56 22.14 -0.43
N ALA A 136 18.51 22.52 0.30
CA ALA A 136 18.55 23.64 1.24
C ALA A 136 19.31 23.32 2.54
N ASN A 137 19.37 22.04 2.94
CA ASN A 137 19.93 21.62 4.23
C ASN A 137 21.44 21.26 4.18
N TYR A 138 22.02 21.08 2.98
CA TYR A 138 23.46 20.83 2.78
C TYR A 138 24.26 22.07 2.32
N GLY A 139 23.61 23.24 2.28
CA GLY A 139 24.20 24.52 1.84
C GLY A 139 24.66 25.46 2.96
N SER A 140 24.76 24.99 4.21
CA SER A 140 25.19 25.77 5.38
C SER A 140 26.37 25.13 6.10
#